data_AF-A0A6L4ZSG2-F1
#
_entry.id   AF-A0A6L4ZSG2-F1
#
_cell.length_a   1.000
_cell.length_b   1.000
_cell.length_c   1.000
_cell.angle_alpha   90.00
_cell.angle_beta   90.00
_cell.angle_gamma   90.00
#
_symmetry.space_group_name_H-M   'P 1'
#
loop_
_entity.id
_entity.type
_entity.pdbx_description
1 polymer ?
#
loop_
_entity_poly.entity_id
_entity_poly.type
_entity_poly.pdbx_seq_one_letter_code
_entity_poly.pdbx_strand_id
1 'polypeptide(L)' 'MATCEVYGNKPDTGPGQLSATASRDDVNQANPTWLVTMVWTSDKTTYTSAIATANQLETAFTAQFPGYNIFAS' A
#
# COMPACT_ATOMS: atom_id res chain seq x y z
N MET A 1 -14.06 -4.52 3.32
CA MET A 1 -12.61 -4.79 3.33
C MET A 1 -11.99 -3.76 2.43
N ALA A 2 -11.11 -2.93 2.98
CA ALA A 2 -10.51 -1.83 2.24
C ALA A 2 -9.25 -2.30 1.52
N THR A 3 -9.03 -1.71 0.36
CA THR A 3 -7.92 -1.98 -0.55
C THR A 3 -7.21 -0.68 -0.88
N CYS A 4 -5.91 -0.75 -1.11
CA CYS A 4 -5.08 0.39 -1.52
C CYS A 4 -4.09 -0.07 -2.57
N GLU A 5 -4.16 0.51 -3.75
CA GLU A 5 -3.29 0.20 -4.88
C GLU A 5 -2.24 1.30 -5.05
N VAL A 6 -0.98 0.89 -5.18
CA VAL A 6 0.17 1.80 -5.35
C VAL A 6 0.82 1.52 -6.70
N TYR A 7 0.88 2.56 -7.53
CA TYR A 7 1.44 2.59 -8.88
C TYR A 7 2.56 3.64 -8.94
N GLY A 8 3.64 3.38 -9.68
CA GLY A 8 4.66 4.40 -9.93
C GLY A 8 4.26 5.41 -10.99
N ASN A 9 5.19 6.31 -11.32
CA ASN A 9 4.95 7.42 -12.26
C ASN A 9 5.18 7.07 -13.74
N LYS A 10 5.58 5.84 -14.04
CA LYS A 10 5.63 5.32 -15.41
C LYS A 10 4.59 4.21 -15.55
N PRO A 11 3.99 4.07 -16.76
CA PRO A 11 2.81 3.25 -16.97
C PRO A 11 2.95 1.76 -16.58
N ASP A 12 4.17 1.27 -16.31
CA ASP A 12 4.47 -0.14 -16.05
C ASP A 12 5.45 -0.35 -14.88
N THR A 13 5.48 0.55 -13.90
CA THR A 13 6.40 0.39 -12.75
C THR A 13 5.67 0.60 -11.44
N GLY A 14 5.39 -0.48 -10.71
CA GLY A 14 5.01 -0.45 -9.29
C GLY A 14 6.21 -0.20 -8.38
N PRO A 15 6.00 0.01 -7.07
CA PRO A 15 7.12 0.04 -6.13
C PRO A 15 7.85 -1.30 -6.13
N GLY A 16 9.17 -1.28 -5.93
CA GLY A 16 9.97 -2.51 -5.87
C GLY A 16 9.49 -3.43 -4.75
N GLN A 17 9.53 -4.75 -4.96
CA GLN A 17 8.96 -5.74 -4.03
C GLN A 17 9.48 -5.59 -2.59
N LEU A 18 10.76 -5.26 -2.43
CA LEU A 18 11.36 -5.03 -1.11
C LEU A 18 10.78 -3.79 -0.42
N SER A 19 10.67 -2.67 -1.15
CA SER A 19 10.03 -1.45 -0.64
C SER A 19 8.55 -1.67 -0.33
N ALA A 20 7.84 -2.40 -1.20
CA ALA A 20 6.44 -2.76 -0.99
C ALA A 20 6.23 -3.56 0.32
N THR A 21 7.12 -4.51 0.58
CA THR A 21 7.12 -5.34 1.80
C THR A 21 7.44 -4.50 3.02
N ALA A 22 8.48 -3.66 2.96
CA ALA A 22 8.87 -2.80 4.07
C ALA A 22 7.74 -1.85 4.47
N SER A 23 7.08 -1.20 3.50
CA SER A 23 5.96 -0.30 3.80
C SER A 23 4.74 -1.01 4.38
N ARG A 24 4.45 -2.25 3.98
CA ARG A 24 3.42 -3.08 4.64
C ARG A 24 3.77 -3.28 6.11
N ASP A 25 5.01 -3.66 6.38
CA ASP A 25 5.47 -3.99 7.73
C ASP A 25 5.50 -2.75 8.62
N ASP A 26 5.94 -1.61 8.10
CA ASP A 26 5.90 -0.33 8.80
C ASP A 26 4.46 0.10 9.12
N VAL A 27 3.52 -0.05 8.17
CA VAL A 27 2.09 0.27 8.40
C VAL A 27 1.48 -0.65 9.45
N ASN A 28 1.80 -1.95 9.42
CA ASN A 28 1.35 -2.91 10.44
C ASN A 28 2.02 -2.66 11.79
N GLN A 29 3.28 -2.22 11.83
CA GLN A 29 3.96 -1.89 13.08
C GLN A 29 3.34 -0.65 13.73
N ALA A 30 3.02 0.37 12.92
CA ALA A 30 2.32 1.57 13.39
C ALA A 30 0.86 1.29 13.76
N ASN A 31 0.22 0.31 13.11
CA ASN A 31 -1.17 -0.08 13.32
C ASN A 31 -1.31 -1.60 13.49
N PRO A 32 -0.95 -2.16 14.67
CA PRO A 32 -0.86 -3.62 14.88
C PRO A 32 -2.15 -4.39 14.62
N THR A 33 -3.30 -3.72 14.69
CA THR A 33 -4.62 -4.31 14.49
C THR A 33 -5.08 -4.31 13.03
N TRP A 34 -4.40 -3.59 12.13
CA TRP A 34 -4.87 -3.46 10.74
C TRP A 34 -4.63 -4.73 9.92
N LEU A 35 -3.66 -5.56 10.30
CA LEU A 35 -3.36 -6.85 9.67
C LEU A 35 -3.29 -6.73 8.13
N VAL A 36 -2.61 -5.70 7.65
CA VAL A 36 -2.50 -5.38 6.23
C VAL A 36 -1.76 -6.51 5.52
N THR A 37 -2.40 -7.05 4.49
CA THR A 37 -1.82 -8.02 3.56
C THR A 37 -1.46 -7.31 2.26
N MET A 38 -0.60 -7.91 1.44
CA MET A 38 -0.22 -7.32 0.15
C MET A 38 -0.13 -8.36 -0.96
N VAL A 39 -0.40 -7.92 -2.18
CA VAL A 39 -0.13 -8.63 -3.43
C VAL A 39 0.75 -7.71 -4.29
N TRP A 40 1.95 -8.18 -4.59
CA TRP A 40 2.91 -7.43 -5.42
C TRP A 40 2.92 -7.96 -6.85
N THR A 41 3.00 -7.05 -7.81
CA THR A 41 3.25 -7.30 -9.24
C THR A 41 4.26 -6.30 -9.77
N SER A 42 4.79 -6.50 -10.97
CA SER A 42 5.68 -5.54 -11.63
C SER A 42 5.02 -4.16 -11.81
N ASP A 43 3.70 -4.14 -12.00
CA ASP A 43 2.97 -2.95 -12.43
C ASP A 43 2.41 -2.17 -11.24
N LYS A 44 2.06 -2.89 -10.16
CA LYS A 44 1.47 -2.31 -8.95
C LYS A 44 1.65 -3.18 -7.71
N THR A 45 1.42 -2.58 -6.55
CA THR A 45 1.17 -3.31 -5.30
C THR A 45 -0.22 -3.02 -4.79
N THR A 46 -0.95 -4.05 -4.40
CA THR A 46 -2.26 -3.94 -3.77
C THR A 46 -2.14 -4.34 -2.30
N TYR A 47 -2.47 -3.44 -1.39
CA TYR A 47 -2.58 -3.66 0.04
C TYR A 47 -4.04 -3.85 0.44
N THR A 48 -4.32 -4.75 1.36
CA THR A 48 -5.69 -5.08 1.79
C THR A 48 -5.78 -5.20 3.30
N SER A 49 -6.82 -4.60 3.90
CA SER A 49 -7.13 -4.73 5.33
C SER A 49 -8.63 -4.93 5.55
N ALA A 50 -8.97 -5.83 6.47
CA ALA A 50 -10.35 -6.02 6.92
C ALA A 50 -10.79 -5.00 7.99
N ILE A 51 -9.84 -4.27 8.59
CA ILE A 51 -10.06 -3.42 9.78
C ILE A 51 -9.92 -1.94 9.41
N ALA A 52 -8.90 -1.58 8.63
CA ALA A 52 -8.69 -0.20 8.20
C ALA A 52 -9.75 0.21 7.16
N THR A 53 -10.10 1.49 7.16
CA THR A 53 -10.90 2.11 6.10
C THR A 53 -10.03 2.46 4.89
N ALA A 54 -10.64 2.64 3.71
CA ALA A 54 -9.92 3.01 2.49
C ALA A 54 -9.11 4.31 2.67
N ASN A 55 -9.72 5.36 3.23
CA ASN A 55 -9.07 6.65 3.48
C ASN A 55 -7.88 6.53 4.46
N GLN A 56 -7.99 5.65 5.46
CA GLN A 56 -6.89 5.36 6.38
C GLN A 56 -5.72 4.66 5.68
N LEU A 57 -5.99 3.68 4.83
CA LEU A 57 -4.95 3.01 4.03
C LEU A 57 -4.30 3.99 3.05
N GLU A 58 -5.08 4.80 2.35
CA GLU A 58 -4.60 5.81 1.41
C GLU A 58 -3.64 6.79 2.09
N THR A 59 -4.03 7.33 3.24
CA THR A 59 -3.20 8.25 4.02
C THR A 59 -1.91 7.57 4.48
N ALA A 60 -2.00 6.35 4.99
CA ALA A 60 -0.84 5.60 5.48
C ALA A 60 0.16 5.30 4.36
N PHE A 61 -0.31 4.84 3.19
CA PHE A 61 0.56 4.50 2.07
C PHE A 61 1.05 5.73 1.30
N THR A 62 0.32 6.85 1.32
CA THR A 62 0.82 8.13 0.79
C THR A 62 2.06 8.61 1.51
N ALA A 63 2.13 8.40 2.83
CA ALA A 63 3.33 8.72 3.61
C ALA A 63 4.51 7.79 3.28
N GLN A 64 4.24 6.54 2.92
CA GLN A 64 5.26 5.52 2.61
C GLN A 64 5.84 5.67 1.20
N PHE A 65 5.02 6.11 0.24
CA PHE A 65 5.38 6.20 -1.17
C PHE A 65 5.22 7.63 -1.70
N PRO A 66 6.08 8.58 -1.28
CA PRO A 66 6.02 9.94 -1.78
C PRO A 66 6.27 9.96 -3.30
N GLY A 67 5.32 10.54 -4.05
CA GLY A 67 5.41 10.67 -5.51
C GLY A 67 4.93 9.44 -6.29
N TYR A 68 4.29 8.46 -5.64
CA TYR A 68 3.55 7.38 -6.31
C TYR A 68 2.08 7.77 -6.46
N ASN A 69 1.39 7.09 -7.39
CA ASN A 69 -0.06 7.19 -7.53
C ASN A 69 -0.72 6.14 -6.65
N ILE A 70 -1.60 6.58 -5.76
CA ILE A 70 -2.21 5.74 -4.74
C ILE A 70 -3.72 5.87 -4.85
N PHE A 71 -4.42 4.74 -4.87
CA PHE A 71 -5.87 4.69 -4.97
C PHE A 71 -6.42 3.70 -3.95
N ALA A 72 -7.33 4.13 -3.09
CA ALA A 72 -8.00 3.24 -2.14
C ALA A 72 -9.49 3.07 -2.42
N SER A 73 -10.00 1.86 -2.18
CA SER A 73 -11.42 1.49 -2.35
C SER A 73 -11.89 0.49 -1.30
#